data_AF-A0A9X8VF00-F1
#
_entry.id   AF-A0A9X8VF00-F1
#
_cell.length_a   1.000
_cell.length_b   1.000
_cell.length_c   1.000
_cell.angle_alpha   90.00
_cell.angle_beta   90.00
_cell.angle_gamma   90.00
#
_symmetry.space_group_name_H-M   'P 1'
#
loop_
_entity.id
_entity.type
_entity.pdbx_description
1 polymer ?
#
loop_
_entity_poly.entity_id
_entity_poly.type
_entity_poly.pdbx_seq_one_letter_code
_entity_poly.pdbx_strand_id
1 'polypeptide(L)' 'ALLVDGRTDRPIQVQLVNIDSQQPVPPQFITLAPGPAANEGIHQRAALMRQRRLADLSELTKESS' A
#
# COMPACT_ATOMS: atom_id res chain seq x y z
N ALA A 1 -13.70 -9.54 0.57
CA ALA A 1 -14.65 -9.53 1.69
C ALA A 1 -14.91 -8.08 2.08
N LEU A 2 -16.17 -7.67 2.25
CA LEU A 2 -16.53 -6.32 2.72
C LEU A 2 -16.46 -6.31 4.26
N LEU A 3 -15.73 -5.36 4.84
CA LEU A 3 -15.73 -5.16 6.28
C LEU A 3 -17.05 -4.46 6.66
N VAL A 4 -17.79 -5.02 7.62
CA VAL A 4 -19.10 -4.50 8.07
C VAL A 4 -19.12 -4.35 9.59
N ASP A 5 -19.81 -3.33 10.09
CA ASP A 5 -20.07 -3.16 11.52
C ASP A 5 -21.22 -4.08 11.94
N GLY A 6 -20.92 -5.07 12.79
CA GLY A 6 -21.90 -6.07 13.23
C GLY A 6 -23.08 -5.51 14.04
N ARG A 7 -23.03 -4.25 14.52
CA ARG A 7 -24.16 -3.61 15.22
C ARG A 7 -25.14 -2.94 14.27
N THR A 8 -24.63 -2.39 13.17
CA THR A 8 -25.42 -1.54 12.26
C THR A 8 -25.61 -2.15 10.88
N ASP A 9 -24.91 -3.26 10.59
CA ASP A 9 -24.81 -3.92 9.30
C ASP A 9 -24.35 -2.98 8.17
N ARG A 10 -23.67 -1.89 8.54
CA ARG A 10 -23.18 -0.89 7.59
C ARG A 10 -21.76 -1.22 7.13
N PRO A 11 -21.42 -0.94 5.85
CA PRO A 11 -20.05 -1.05 5.37
C PRO A 11 -19.09 -0.14 6.13
N ILE A 12 -17.90 -0.65 6.45
CA ILE A 12 -16.80 0.13 7.02
C ILE A 12 -15.84 0.50 5.90
N GLN A 13 -15.60 1.80 5.72
CA GLN A 13 -14.51 2.28 4.88
C GLN A 13 -13.21 2.30 5.69
N VAL A 14 -12.23 1.50 5.26
CA VAL A 14 -10.89 1.50 5.84
C VAL A 14 -10.07 2.60 5.19
N GLN A 15 -9.48 3.48 6.00
CA GLN A 15 -8.59 4.53 5.54
C GLN A 15 -7.27 4.42 6.29
N LEU A 16 -6.17 4.44 5.54
CA LEU A 16 -4.84 4.55 6.12
C LEU A 16 -4.53 6.02 6.36
N VAL A 17 -3.99 6.33 7.53
CA VAL A 17 -3.61 7.69 7.93
C VAL A 17 -2.14 7.75 8.29
N ASN A 18 -1.51 8.89 8.02
CA ASN A 18 -0.15 9.17 8.47
C ASN A 18 -0.17 9.39 9.98
N ILE A 19 0.73 8.74 10.72
CA ILE A 19 0.73 8.77 12.19
C ILE A 19 1.03 10.17 12.75
N ASP A 20 1.86 10.96 12.05
CA ASP A 20 2.29 12.27 12.50
C ASP A 20 1.24 13.35 12.16
N SER A 21 0.71 13.32 10.94
CA SER A 21 -0.22 14.35 10.45
C SER A 21 -1.69 14.01 10.63
N GLN A 22 -2.01 12.75 10.94
CA GLN A 22 -3.38 12.21 10.99
C GLN A 22 -4.15 12.37 9.66
N GLN A 23 -3.47 12.70 8.56
CA GLN A 23 -4.09 12.88 7.26
C GLN A 23 -4.21 11.54 6.52
N PRO A 24 -5.26 11.36 5.70
CA PRO A 24 -5.37 10.20 4.83
C PRO A 24 -4.16 10.04 3.90
N VAL A 25 -3.70 8.80 3.73
CA VAL A 25 -2.60 8.46 2.81
C VAL A 25 -3.17 7.72 1.60
N PRO A 26 -3.08 8.32 0.39
CA PRO A 26 -3.49 7.65 -0.82
C PRO A 26 -2.68 6.37 -1.10
N PRO A 27 -3.30 5.31 -1.66
CA PRO A 27 -2.65 4.01 -1.92
C PRO A 27 -1.31 4.11 -2.70
N GLN A 28 -1.19 5.05 -3.63
CA GLN A 28 0.02 5.26 -4.41
C GLN A 28 1.25 5.67 -3.57
N PHE A 29 1.05 6.20 -2.36
CA PHE A 29 2.12 6.56 -1.44
C PHE A 29 2.46 5.46 -0.43
N ILE A 30 1.79 4.30 -0.51
CA ILE A 30 1.98 3.19 0.43
C ILE A 30 2.85 2.12 -0.21
N THR A 31 3.95 1.77 0.46
CA THR A 31 4.85 0.69 0.05
C THR A 31 4.96 -0.37 1.14
N LEU A 32 5.10 -1.63 0.74
CA LEU A 32 5.53 -2.68 1.65
C LEU A 32 7.06 -2.60 1.78
N ALA A 33 7.56 -2.55 3.01
CA ALA A 33 8.98 -2.48 3.32
C ALA A 33 9.38 -3.62 4.28
N PRO A 34 10.63 -4.09 4.23
CA PRO A 34 11.17 -5.00 5.23
C PRO A 34 11.06 -4.40 6.64
N GLY A 35 10.65 -5.23 7.61
CA GLY A 35 10.65 -4.82 9.02
C GLY A 35 12.06 -4.81 9.63
N PRO A 36 12.23 -4.29 10.87
CA PRO A 36 13.54 -4.15 11.51
C PRO A 36 14.34 -5.45 11.69
N ALA A 37 13.64 -6.59 11.79
CA ALA A 37 14.24 -7.91 11.96
C ALA A 37 14.39 -8.69 10.64
N ALA A 38 14.20 -8.04 9.49
CA ALA A 38 14.29 -8.69 8.20
C ALA A 38 15.74 -9.12 7.89
N ASN A 39 15.88 -10.30 7.29
CA ASN A 39 17.16 -10.76 6.76
C ASN A 39 17.40 -10.24 5.34
N GLU A 40 18.62 -10.42 4.84
CA GLU A 40 19.03 -9.94 3.52
C GLU A 40 18.13 -10.45 2.38
N GLY A 41 17.68 -11.70 2.44
CA GLY A 41 16.77 -12.26 1.44
C GLY A 41 15.42 -11.54 1.39
N ILE A 42 14.90 -11.07 2.52
CA ILE A 42 13.68 -10.25 2.58
C ILE A 42 13.93 -8.85 2.02
N HIS A 43 15.10 -8.25 2.30
CA HIS A 43 15.48 -6.96 1.71
C HIS A 43 15.55 -7.04 0.18
N GLN A 44 16.20 -8.07 -0.36
CA GLN A 44 16.28 -8.31 -1.80
C GLN A 44 14.90 -8.51 -2.43
N ARG A 45 14.03 -9.29 -1.79
CA ARG A 45 12.65 -9.49 -2.25
C ARG A 45 11.88 -8.17 -2.31
N ALA A 46 11.98 -7.35 -1.28
CA ALA A 46 11.30 -6.05 -1.25
C ALA A 46 11.81 -5.10 -2.35
N ALA A 47 13.11 -5.10 -2.63
CA ALA A 47 13.69 -4.31 -3.72
C ALA A 47 13.11 -4.71 -5.10
N LEU A 48 13.01 -6.02 -5.38
CA LEU A 48 12.41 -6.53 -6.61
C LEU A 48 10.92 -6.16 -6.73
N MET A 49 10.16 -6.25 -5.63
CA MET A 49 8.75 -5.86 -5.61
C MET A 49 8.56 -4.36 -5.86
N ARG A 50 9.47 -3.52 -5.35
CA ARG A 50 9.46 -2.07 -5.59
C ARG A 50 9.73 -1.73 -7.06
N GLN A 51 10.71 -2.38 -7.68
CA GLN A 51 11.02 -2.18 -9.11
C GLN A 51 9.83 -2.52 -10.01
N ARG A 52 9.15 -3.64 -9.75
CA ARG A 52 7.94 -4.03 -10.51
C ARG A 52 6.82 -3.00 -10.39
N ARG A 53 6.52 -2.55 -9.16
CA ARG A 53 5.49 -1.52 -8.95
C ARG A 53 5.77 -0.22 -9.70
N LEU A 54 7.03 0.20 -9.77
CA LEU A 54 7.43 1.40 -10.52
C LEU A 54 7.26 1.20 -12.04
N ALA A 55 7.54 0.00 -12.54
CA ALA A 55 7.28 -0.36 -13.93
C ALA A 55 5.78 -0.32 -14.24
N ASP A 56 4.93 -0.91 -13.39
CA ASP A 56 3.47 -0.91 -13.55
C ASP A 56 2.91 0.52 -13.54
N LEU A 57 3.40 1.39 -12.65
CA LEU A 57 3.01 2.81 -12.61
C LEU A 57 3.46 3.56 -13.88
N SER A 58 4.66 3.27 -14.39
CA SER A 58 5.17 3.89 -15.61
C SER A 58 4.36 3.47 -16.84
N GLU A 59 3.94 2.20 -16.93
CA GLU A 59 3.07 1.70 -17.99
C GLU A 59 1.66 2.32 -17.89
N LEU A 60 1.10 2.43 -16.69
CA LEU A 60 -0.19 3.10 -16.46
C LEU A 60 -0.18 4.56 -16.93
N THR A 61 0.93 5.29 -16.74
CA THR A 61 1.07 6.67 -17.21
C THR A 61 1.24 6.79 -18.73
N LYS A 62 1.70 5.74 -19.41
CA LYS A 62 1.83 5.71 -20.87
C LYS A 62 0.50 5.45 -21.57
N GLU A 63 -0.36 4.62 -20.99
CA GLU A 63 -1.69 4.31 -21.56
C GLU A 63 -2.73 5.42 -21.34
N SER A 64 -2.44 6.39 -20.47
CA SER A 64 -3.33 7.52 -20.19
C SER A 64 -3.00 8.80 -20.98
N SER A 65 -2.13 8.73 -22.00
CA SER A 65 -1.80 9.85 -22.92
C SER A 65 -2.40 9.67 -24.30
#